data_AF-A0A7D5RZ43-F1
#
_entry.id   AF-A0A7D5RZ43-F1
#
_cell.length_a   1.000
_cell.length_b   1.000
_cell.length_c   1.000
_cell.angle_alpha   90.00
_cell.angle_beta   90.00
_cell.angle_gamma   90.00
#
_symmetry.space_group_name_H-M   'P 1'
#
loop_
_entity.id
_entity.type
_entity.pdbx_description
1 polymer ?
#
loop_
_entity_poly.entity_id
_entity_poly.type
_entity_poly.pdbx_seq_one_letter_code
_entity_poly.pdbx_strand_id
1 'polypeptide(L)'
;MKLFAVLLGGRAKGCNIELHDVVFVAGNSLEETYPHLINLWFGMTKRLHIDASIELSNVDGYRIVLSQQETPAGQNKFLFFVNFGAYRANYFGEVHEMNFYVAESKSQALVKAKKNYVLICRKGIVMIVCN
;
A
#
# COMPACT_ATOMS: atom_id res chain seq x y z
N MET A 1 -14.59 -12.88 4.00
CA MET A 1 -13.22 -12.43 3.66
C MET A 1 -13.15 -10.91 3.67
N LYS A 2 -12.03 -10.40 4.16
CA LYS A 2 -11.67 -9.00 4.32
C LYS A 2 -10.40 -8.74 3.52
N LEU A 3 -10.19 -7.51 3.07
CA LEU A 3 -8.96 -7.07 2.44
C LEU A 3 -8.09 -6.35 3.49
N PHE A 4 -6.82 -6.72 3.58
CA PHE A 4 -5.85 -6.08 4.46
C PHE A 4 -4.73 -5.47 3.63
N ALA A 5 -4.33 -4.24 3.98
CA ALA A 5 -3.02 -3.71 3.62
C ALA A 5 -2.08 -3.90 4.80
N VAL A 6 -0.89 -4.45 4.54
CA VAL A 6 0.06 -4.87 5.58
C VAL A 6 1.43 -4.28 5.26
N LEU A 7 1.98 -3.52 6.19
CA LEU A 7 3.37 -3.07 6.14
C LEU A 7 4.24 -4.16 6.78
N LEU A 8 4.99 -4.86 5.93
CA LEU A 8 5.93 -5.89 6.33
C LEU A 8 7.31 -5.28 6.53
N GLY A 9 8.00 -5.72 7.58
CA GLY A 9 9.38 -5.38 7.90
C GLY A 9 10.27 -6.62 7.87
N GLY A 10 11.50 -6.48 7.36
CA GLY A 10 12.42 -7.61 7.29
C GLY A 10 13.75 -7.32 6.62
N ARG A 11 14.45 -8.39 6.23
CA ARG A 11 15.75 -8.29 5.56
C ARG A 11 15.73 -8.99 4.21
N ALA A 12 16.51 -8.50 3.26
CA ALA A 12 16.79 -9.16 1.99
C ALA A 12 18.30 -9.33 1.78
N LYS A 13 18.70 -10.21 0.87
CA LYS A 13 20.12 -10.43 0.58
C LYS A 13 20.76 -9.11 0.11
N GLY A 14 21.86 -8.71 0.75
CA GLY A 14 22.60 -7.49 0.40
C GLY A 14 22.11 -6.21 1.08
N CYS A 15 21.00 -6.23 1.84
CA CYS A 15 20.59 -5.06 2.61
C CYS A 15 21.48 -4.87 3.84
N ASN A 16 21.92 -3.64 4.07
CA ASN A 16 22.66 -3.28 5.29
C ASN A 16 21.68 -3.03 6.45
N ILE A 17 20.57 -2.35 6.17
CA ILE A 17 19.50 -2.03 7.11
C ILE A 17 18.25 -2.86 6.83
N GLU A 18 17.29 -2.78 7.74
CA GLU A 18 15.96 -3.33 7.58
C GLU A 18 15.20 -2.66 6.43
N LEU A 19 14.37 -3.44 5.74
CA LEU A 19 13.57 -3.01 4.61
C LEU A 19 12.09 -3.16 4.97
N HIS A 20 11.26 -2.32 4.36
CA HIS A 20 9.82 -2.34 4.54
C HIS A 20 9.13 -2.41 3.19
N ASP A 21 8.01 -3.12 3.11
CA ASP A 21 7.16 -3.19 1.91
C ASP A 21 5.68 -3.25 2.29
N VAL A 22 4.81 -2.73 1.43
CA VAL A 22 3.35 -2.80 1.61
C VAL A 22 2.78 -3.85 0.69
N VAL A 23 2.15 -4.86 1.29
CA VAL A 23 1.47 -5.93 0.56
C VAL A 23 -0.02 -5.93 0.86
N PHE A 24 -0.79 -6.52 -0.05
CA PHE A 24 -2.24 -6.68 0.09
C PHE A 24 -2.59 -8.15 0.17
N VAL A 25 -3.47 -8.51 1.10
CA VAL A 25 -3.88 -9.90 1.30
C VAL A 25 -5.34 -9.99 1.71
N ALA A 26 -5.99 -11.09 1.35
CA ALA A 26 -7.38 -11.36 1.70
C ALA A 26 -7.50 -12.60 2.61
N GLY A 27 -8.32 -12.49 3.67
CA GLY A 27 -8.57 -13.57 4.64
C GLY A 27 -9.78 -13.28 5.54
N ASN A 28 -10.21 -14.20 6.40
CA ASN A 28 -11.30 -13.89 7.36
C ASN A 28 -10.78 -13.17 8.61
N SER A 29 -9.51 -13.39 8.94
CA SER A 29 -8.73 -12.70 9.96
C SER A 29 -7.34 -12.36 9.38
N LEU A 30 -6.58 -11.47 10.04
CA LEU A 30 -5.22 -11.18 9.61
C LEU A 30 -4.31 -12.40 9.83
N GLU A 31 -4.52 -13.13 10.91
CA GLU A 31 -3.76 -14.32 11.33
C GLU A 31 -3.85 -15.44 10.30
N GLU A 32 -5.03 -15.67 9.72
CA GLU A 32 -5.22 -16.64 8.62
C GLU A 32 -4.36 -16.32 7.39
N THR A 33 -3.93 -15.07 7.24
CA THR A 33 -3.15 -14.63 6.07
C THR A 33 -1.64 -14.78 6.24
N TYR A 34 -1.14 -15.13 7.43
CA TYR A 34 0.31 -15.20 7.68
C TYR A 34 1.08 -16.09 6.69
N PRO A 35 0.60 -17.28 6.28
CA PRO A 35 1.28 -18.06 5.25
C PRO A 35 1.39 -17.33 3.91
N HIS A 36 0.38 -16.53 3.54
CA HIS A 36 0.41 -15.73 2.31
C HIS A 36 1.38 -14.55 2.44
N LEU A 37 1.41 -13.87 3.60
CA LEU A 37 2.33 -12.75 3.84
C LEU A 37 3.80 -13.19 3.74
N ILE A 38 4.13 -14.39 4.22
CA ILE A 38 5.47 -14.97 4.07
C ILE A 38 5.85 -15.12 2.58
N ASN A 39 4.91 -15.54 1.74
CA ASN A 39 5.14 -15.72 0.29
C ASN A 39 5.18 -14.39 -0.47
N LEU A 40 4.51 -13.35 0.03
CA LEU A 40 4.52 -12.01 -0.56
C LEU A 40 5.81 -11.24 -0.21
N TRP A 41 6.51 -11.61 0.87
CA TRP A 41 7.77 -10.98 1.22
C TRP A 41 8.89 -11.36 0.25
N PHE A 42 9.51 -10.35 -0.37
CA PHE A 42 10.58 -10.56 -1.36
C PHE A 42 11.93 -10.98 -0.76
N GLY A 43 12.09 -10.83 0.56
CA GLY A 43 13.36 -11.04 1.26
C GLY A 43 13.48 -12.40 1.93
N MET A 44 14.32 -12.44 2.96
CA MET A 44 14.47 -13.60 3.84
C MET A 44 13.33 -13.65 4.84
N THR A 45 12.74 -14.83 5.02
CA THR A 45 11.66 -15.08 5.99
C THR A 45 12.14 -14.98 7.44
N LYS A 46 13.43 -15.21 7.68
CA LYS A 46 14.03 -15.06 9.00
C LYS A 46 13.94 -13.59 9.44
N ARG A 47 13.25 -13.35 10.57
CA ARG A 47 12.95 -12.02 11.14
C ARG A 47 11.96 -11.17 10.33
N LEU A 48 11.18 -11.78 9.44
CA LEU A 48 9.99 -11.13 8.88
C LEU A 48 9.01 -10.80 10.01
N HIS A 49 8.44 -9.60 9.99
CA HIS A 49 7.45 -9.14 10.95
C HIS A 49 6.44 -8.19 10.28
N ILE A 50 5.34 -7.92 10.99
CA ILE A 50 4.31 -6.95 10.60
C ILE A 50 4.51 -5.71 11.47
N ASP A 51 4.76 -4.56 10.85
CA ASP A 51 4.86 -3.27 11.56
C ASP A 51 3.51 -2.61 11.73
N ALA A 52 2.67 -2.71 10.69
CA ALA A 52 1.33 -2.15 10.69
C ALA A 52 0.40 -2.97 9.79
N SER A 53 -0.89 -2.94 10.10
CA SER A 53 -1.92 -3.49 9.25
C SER A 53 -3.20 -2.66 9.34
N ILE A 54 -3.98 -2.67 8.27
CA ILE A 54 -5.31 -2.05 8.23
C ILE A 54 -6.28 -2.91 7.44
N GLU A 55 -7.47 -3.13 7.99
CA GLU A 55 -8.60 -3.72 7.27
C GLU A 55 -9.24 -2.66 6.37
N LEU A 56 -9.18 -2.86 5.05
CA LEU A 56 -9.76 -1.97 4.05
C LEU A 56 -11.24 -2.32 3.84
N SER A 57 -12.10 -1.83 4.74
CA SER A 57 -13.56 -2.01 4.64
C SER A 57 -14.26 -0.88 3.88
N ASN A 58 -13.80 0.36 4.06
CA ASN A 58 -14.37 1.54 3.41
C ASN A 58 -13.26 2.54 3.05
N VAL A 59 -13.26 3.03 1.81
CA VAL A 59 -12.31 4.04 1.30
C VAL A 59 -13.08 5.08 0.48
N ASP A 60 -12.87 6.37 0.73
CA ASP A 60 -13.59 7.47 0.07
C ASP A 60 -15.14 7.34 0.12
N GLY A 61 -15.68 6.70 1.17
CA GLY A 61 -17.12 6.44 1.31
C GLY A 61 -17.65 5.25 0.50
N TYR A 62 -16.77 4.52 -0.21
CA TYR A 62 -17.11 3.29 -0.92
C TYR A 62 -16.77 2.08 -0.06
N ARG A 63 -17.70 1.12 0.01
CA ARG A 63 -17.48 -0.18 0.66
C ARG A 63 -16.64 -1.08 -0.24
N ILE A 64 -15.61 -1.71 0.32
CA ILE A 64 -14.81 -2.72 -0.36
C ILE A 64 -15.46 -4.08 -0.14
N VAL A 65 -15.69 -4.81 -1.24
CA VAL A 65 -16.23 -6.16 -1.24
C VAL A 65 -15.34 -7.03 -2.11
N LEU A 66 -14.97 -8.20 -1.60
CA LEU A 66 -14.24 -9.20 -2.36
C LEU A 66 -15.25 -10.13 -3.05
N SER A 67 -15.05 -10.36 -4.34
CA SER A 67 -15.87 -11.25 -5.15
C SER A 67 -14.98 -12.14 -6.02
N GLN A 68 -15.40 -13.37 -6.24
CA GLN A 68 -14.80 -14.26 -7.25
C GLN A 68 -15.41 -14.05 -8.63
N GLN A 69 -16.51 -13.30 -8.71
CA GLN A 69 -17.12 -12.93 -9.98
C GLN A 69 -16.31 -11.82 -10.63
N GLU A 70 -16.32 -11.80 -11.96
CA GLU A 70 -15.73 -10.70 -12.71
C GLU A 70 -16.37 -9.38 -12.31
N THR A 71 -15.58 -8.31 -12.38
CA THR A 71 -16.04 -6.96 -12.13
C THR A 71 -17.23 -6.66 -13.03
N PRO A 72 -18.38 -6.20 -12.49
CA PRO A 72 -19.57 -5.90 -13.28
C PRO A 72 -19.27 -4.96 -14.44
N ALA A 73 -19.88 -5.21 -15.59
CA ALA A 73 -19.82 -4.31 -16.74
C ALA A 73 -20.29 -2.91 -16.33
N GLY A 74 -19.46 -1.89 -16.63
CA GLY A 74 -19.72 -0.50 -16.25
C GLY A 74 -19.14 -0.06 -14.92
N GLN A 75 -18.46 -0.94 -14.17
CA GLN A 75 -17.67 -0.50 -13.03
C GLN A 75 -16.51 0.38 -13.51
N ASN A 76 -16.57 1.65 -13.15
CA ASN A 76 -15.58 2.65 -13.52
C ASN A 76 -14.82 3.19 -12.30
N LYS A 77 -14.92 2.56 -11.13
CA LYS A 77 -14.21 2.96 -9.90
C LYS A 77 -13.33 1.83 -9.40
N PHE A 78 -12.09 2.17 -9.07
CA PHE A 78 -11.07 1.25 -8.62
C PHE A 78 -10.42 1.78 -7.33
N LEU A 79 -9.98 0.85 -6.49
CA LEU A 79 -9.17 1.15 -5.32
C LEU A 79 -7.71 1.32 -5.76
N PHE A 80 -7.10 2.43 -5.40
CA PHE A 80 -5.70 2.74 -5.65
C PHE A 80 -4.95 2.90 -4.34
N PHE A 81 -3.81 2.24 -4.23
CA PHE A 81 -2.80 2.56 -3.24
C PHE A 81 -1.81 3.55 -3.86
N VAL A 82 -1.51 4.62 -3.13
CA VAL A 82 -0.53 5.63 -3.55
C VAL A 82 0.50 5.75 -2.45
N ASN A 83 1.76 5.48 -2.81
CA ASN A 83 2.93 5.73 -1.98
C ASN A 83 3.76 6.85 -2.63
N PHE A 84 3.89 7.97 -1.93
CA PHE A 84 4.70 9.09 -2.37
C PHE A 84 5.92 9.25 -1.48
N GLY A 85 7.10 9.13 -2.09
CA GLY A 85 8.35 9.57 -1.51
C GLY A 85 8.51 11.08 -1.59
N ALA A 86 9.09 11.68 -0.55
CA ALA A 86 9.60 13.05 -0.56
C ALA A 86 10.83 13.18 0.33
N TYR A 87 11.61 14.23 0.12
CA TYR A 87 12.78 14.57 0.92
C TYR A 87 12.50 15.83 1.70
N ARG A 88 13.22 16.16 2.77
CA ARG A 88 13.05 17.45 3.49
C ARG A 88 14.41 18.04 3.82
N ALA A 89 14.51 19.37 3.80
CA ALA A 89 15.75 20.03 4.20
C ALA A 89 16.10 19.65 5.65
N ASN A 90 17.37 19.38 5.91
CA ASN A 90 17.89 18.97 7.22
C ASN A 90 17.29 17.66 7.78
N TYR A 91 16.79 16.77 6.90
CA TYR A 91 16.32 15.44 7.27
C TYR A 91 17.11 14.36 6.53
N PHE A 92 17.78 13.48 7.28
CA PHE A 92 18.53 12.36 6.71
C PHE A 92 17.60 11.16 6.52
N GLY A 93 16.92 11.13 5.39
CA GLY A 93 16.02 10.05 5.00
C GLY A 93 14.97 10.48 3.98
N GLU A 94 14.24 9.51 3.45
CA GLU A 94 13.03 9.76 2.67
C GLU A 94 11.81 9.71 3.61
N VAL A 95 10.86 10.62 3.41
CA VAL A 95 9.54 10.54 4.04
C VAL A 95 8.56 9.96 3.03
N HIS A 96 7.67 9.09 3.49
CA HIS A 96 6.65 8.49 2.67
C HIS A 96 5.26 8.90 3.16
N GLU A 97 4.41 9.36 2.25
CA GLU A 97 2.97 9.48 2.49
C GLU A 97 2.27 8.38 1.73
N MET A 98 1.64 7.47 2.48
CA MET A 98 0.92 6.32 1.96
C MET A 98 -0.57 6.49 2.24
N ASN A 99 -1.41 6.36 1.21
CA ASN A 99 -2.85 6.44 1.39
C ASN A 99 -3.61 5.69 0.29
N PHE A 100 -4.90 5.48 0.51
CA PHE A 100 -5.82 4.75 -0.36
C PHE A 100 -6.87 5.69 -0.96
N TYR A 101 -7.19 5.50 -2.24
CA TYR A 101 -8.11 6.37 -2.97
C TYR A 101 -9.03 5.55 -3.86
N VAL A 102 -10.28 6.00 -4.02
CA VAL A 102 -11.18 5.43 -5.04
C VAL A 102 -11.27 6.38 -6.22
N ALA A 103 -10.92 5.92 -7.41
CA ALA A 103 -10.90 6.77 -8.60
C ALA A 103 -11.25 6.00 -9.88
N GLU A 104 -11.47 6.71 -10.98
CA GLU A 104 -11.75 6.13 -12.30
C GLU A 104 -10.50 5.80 -13.08
N SER A 105 -9.38 6.40 -12.68
CA SER A 105 -8.09 6.19 -13.31
C SER A 105 -6.97 6.49 -12.33
N LYS A 106 -5.79 5.92 -12.63
CA LYS A 106 -4.53 6.25 -11.96
C LYS A 106 -4.28 7.76 -11.93
N SER A 107 -4.50 8.46 -13.05
CA SER A 107 -4.31 9.92 -13.13
C SER A 107 -5.22 10.68 -12.15
N GLN A 108 -6.48 10.28 -12.03
CA GLN A 108 -7.41 10.89 -11.09
C GLN A 108 -7.04 10.58 -9.64
N ALA A 109 -6.63 9.34 -9.33
CA ALA A 109 -6.13 8.96 -8.00
C ALA A 109 -4.92 9.81 -7.58
N LEU A 110 -3.99 10.04 -8.50
CA LEU A 110 -2.82 10.89 -8.24
C LEU A 110 -3.20 12.36 -8.02
N VAL A 111 -4.16 12.89 -8.76
CA VAL A 111 -4.65 14.26 -8.55
C VAL A 111 -5.29 14.38 -7.16
N LYS A 112 -6.10 13.39 -6.74
CA LYS A 112 -6.65 13.35 -5.38
C LYS A 112 -5.53 13.29 -4.34
N ALA A 113 -4.57 12.39 -4.51
CA ALA A 113 -3.50 12.19 -3.55
C ALA A 113 -2.62 13.42 -3.38
N LYS A 114 -2.30 14.12 -4.47
CA LYS A 114 -1.54 15.38 -4.45
C LYS A 114 -2.26 16.53 -3.74
N LYS A 115 -3.59 16.55 -3.71
CA LYS A 115 -4.35 17.55 -2.96
C LYS A 115 -4.24 17.34 -1.45
N ASN A 116 -4.04 16.09 -1.01
CA ASN A 116 -4.02 15.72 0.39
C ASN A 116 -2.60 15.64 1.01
N TYR A 117 -1.54 15.42 0.22
CA TYR A 117 -0.56 16.47 -0.09
C TYR A 117 0.11 17.35 0.99
N VAL A 118 0.17 17.03 2.29
CA VAL A 118 0.61 18.01 3.32
C VAL A 118 2.14 18.18 3.39
N LEU A 119 2.91 17.27 2.81
CA LEU A 119 4.37 17.35 2.79
C LEU A 119 4.90 18.35 1.77
N ILE A 120 5.22 19.57 2.24
CA ILE A 120 6.04 20.55 1.51
C ILE A 120 7.43 19.93 1.29
N CYS A 121 7.73 19.42 0.09
CA CYS A 121 9.09 19.48 -0.41
C CYS A 121 9.29 19.46 -1.92
N ARG A 122 10.42 20.06 -2.31
CA ARG A 122 10.88 20.30 -3.66
C ARG A 122 11.40 19.00 -4.29
N LYS A 123 10.75 18.61 -5.39
CA LYS A 123 11.23 17.74 -6.48
C LYS A 123 11.80 16.37 -6.08
N GLY A 124 10.97 15.35 -6.27
CA GLY A 124 11.37 13.95 -6.28
C GLY A 124 10.18 13.04 -5.98
N ILE A 125 9.27 12.87 -6.95
CA ILE A 125 8.13 11.95 -6.81
C ILE A 125 8.57 10.60 -7.37
N VAL A 126 8.87 9.64 -6.49
CA VAL A 126 8.93 8.23 -6.88
C VAL A 126 7.50 7.70 -6.79
N MET A 127 6.98 7.20 -7.91
CA MET A 127 5.60 6.73 -8.04
C MET A 127 5.62 5.22 -8.33
N ILE A 128 5.10 4.43 -7.40
CA ILE A 128 4.83 3.00 -7.61
C ILE A 128 3.31 2.84 -7.63
N VAL A 129 2.79 2.31 -8.74
CA VAL A 129 1.40 1.87 -8.83
C VAL A 129 1.43 0.38 -9.08
N CYS A 130 0.96 -0.38 -8.10
CA CYS A 130 0.71 -1.80 -8.27
C CYS A 130 -0.63 -1.97 -9.01
N ASN A 131 -0.60 -2.68 -10.14
CA ASN A 131 -1.79 -3.25 -10.78
C ASN A 131 -2.00 -4.67 -10.25
#